data_AF-A0A914TCX6-F1
#
_entry.id   AF-A0A914TCX6-F1
#
_cell.length_a   1.000
_cell.length_b   1.000
_cell.length_c   1.000
_cell.angle_alpha   90.00
_cell.angle_beta   90.00
_cell.angle_gamma   90.00
#
_symmetry.space_group_name_H-M   'P 1'
#
loop_
_entity.id
_entity.type
_entity.pdbx_description
1 polymer ?
#
loop_
_entity_poly.entity_id
_entity_poly.type
_entity_poly.pdbx_seq_one_letter_code
_entity_poly.pdbx_strand_id
1 'polypeptide(L)'
;MGPLLKDMVATSLKEPCFTYIVRLKNTNEIVATRMMGILERPSSNHFENYESWKPNIIMKLVKELEQKVWDILPNTQKLACGLLISVHQNYTRRGIAQKLVE
;
A
#
# COMPACT_ATOMS: atom_id res chain seq x y z
N MET A 1 -2.62 15.13 -0.05
CA MET A 1 -2.50 13.80 0.58
C MET A 1 -3.79 13.00 0.50
N GLY A 2 -4.97 13.63 0.68
CA GLY A 2 -6.28 12.96 0.57
C GLY A 2 -6.51 12.15 -0.72
N PRO A 3 -6.20 12.67 -1.93
CA PRO A 3 -6.39 11.91 -3.18
C PRO A 3 -5.53 10.65 -3.27
N LEU A 4 -4.21 10.78 -3.06
CA LEU A 4 -3.27 9.65 -3.07
C LEU A 4 -3.68 8.51 -2.12
N LEU A 5 -4.09 8.83 -0.89
CA LEU A 5 -4.54 7.82 0.07
C LEU A 5 -5.83 7.13 -0.40
N LYS A 6 -6.76 7.86 -1.01
CA LYS A 6 -7.98 7.27 -1.58
C LYS A 6 -7.63 6.30 -2.71
N ASP A 7 -6.69 6.64 -3.58
CA ASP A 7 -6.27 5.78 -4.68
C ASP A 7 -5.61 4.49 -4.17
N MET A 8 -4.75 4.60 -3.14
CA MET A 8 -4.14 3.43 -2.49
C MET A 8 -5.20 2.51 -1.88
N VAL A 9 -6.17 3.07 -1.15
CA VAL A 9 -7.27 2.30 -0.56
C VAL A 9 -8.10 1.65 -1.67
N ALA A 10 -8.52 2.41 -2.68
CA ALA A 10 -9.31 1.88 -3.80
C ALA A 10 -8.58 0.77 -4.55
N THR A 11 -7.26 0.91 -4.76
CA THR A 11 -6.42 -0.11 -5.37
C THR A 11 -6.41 -1.39 -4.53
N SER A 12 -6.26 -1.27 -3.21
CA SER A 12 -6.24 -2.44 -2.33
C SER A 12 -7.56 -3.20 -2.26
N LEU A 13 -8.67 -2.49 -2.41
CA LEU A 13 -10.01 -3.08 -2.36
C LEU A 13 -10.38 -3.84 -3.64
N LYS A 14 -9.64 -3.63 -4.75
CA LYS A 14 -9.76 -4.48 -5.96
C LYS A 14 -9.26 -5.90 -5.71
N GLU A 15 -8.31 -6.06 -4.78
CA GLU A 15 -7.65 -7.34 -4.48
C GLU A 15 -7.82 -7.70 -2.99
N PRO A 16 -9.07 -7.92 -2.52
CA PRO A 16 -9.39 -7.99 -1.10
C PRO A 16 -8.73 -9.18 -0.39
N CYS A 17 -8.36 -10.24 -1.13
CA CYS A 17 -7.76 -11.46 -0.59
C CYS A 17 -6.44 -11.22 0.15
N PHE A 18 -5.75 -10.11 -0.14
CA PHE A 18 -4.46 -9.78 0.46
C PHE A 18 -4.56 -8.72 1.56
N THR A 19 -5.75 -8.14 1.77
CA THR A 19 -6.02 -7.07 2.73
C THR A 19 -6.56 -7.65 4.03
N TYR A 20 -5.95 -7.25 5.16
CA TYR A 20 -6.33 -7.72 6.49
C TYR A 20 -6.66 -6.56 7.42
N ILE A 21 -7.59 -6.81 8.34
CA ILE A 21 -7.95 -5.88 9.41
C ILE A 21 -7.94 -6.59 10.75
N VAL A 22 -7.56 -5.85 11.79
CA VAL A 22 -7.66 -6.29 13.17
C VAL A 22 -8.83 -5.56 13.81
N ARG A 23 -9.74 -6.33 14.41
CA ARG A 23 -10.91 -5.81 15.11
C ARG A 23 -10.90 -6.20 16.58
N LEU A 24 -11.38 -5.31 17.44
CA LEU A 24 -11.67 -5.64 18.82
C LEU A 24 -12.90 -6.54 18.89
N LYS A 25 -12.81 -7.64 19.65
CA LYS A 25 -13.91 -8.62 19.75
C LYS A 25 -15.17 -8.05 20.38
N ASN A 26 -15.04 -7.09 21.30
CA ASN A 26 -16.14 -6.54 22.08
C ASN A 26 -16.83 -5.33 21.41
N THR A 27 -16.07 -4.49 20.70
CA THR A 27 -16.63 -3.27 20.07
C THR A 27 -16.73 -3.36 18.54
N ASN A 28 -16.14 -4.41 17.94
CA ASN A 28 -15.97 -4.55 16.49
C ASN A 28 -15.17 -3.41 15.82
N GLU A 29 -14.53 -2.54 16.62
CA GLU A 29 -13.71 -1.42 16.15
C GLU A 29 -12.46 -1.93 15.40
N ILE A 30 -12.17 -1.35 14.24
CA ILE A 30 -10.95 -1.62 13.49
C ILE A 30 -9.79 -0.86 14.11
N VAL A 31 -8.80 -1.59 14.62
CA VAL A 31 -7.63 -1.03 15.32
C VAL A 31 -6.35 -1.14 14.51
N ALA A 32 -6.35 -1.93 13.44
CA ALA A 32 -5.24 -1.98 12.50
C ALA A 32 -5.69 -2.51 11.14
N THR A 33 -4.92 -2.19 10.10
CA THR A 33 -5.13 -2.67 8.74
C THR A 33 -3.79 -2.88 8.02
N ARG A 34 -3.74 -3.92 7.19
CA ARG A 34 -2.78 -4.07 6.10
C ARG A 34 -3.56 -4.07 4.80
N MET A 35 -3.27 -3.12 3.94
CA MET A 35 -3.81 -3.03 2.60
C MET A 35 -2.72 -3.37 1.60
N MET A 36 -3.02 -4.36 0.76
CA MET A 36 -2.12 -4.86 -0.27
C MET A 36 -2.72 -4.57 -1.64
N GLY A 37 -1.88 -4.43 -2.65
CA GLY A 37 -2.30 -4.34 -4.05
C GLY A 37 -1.42 -5.22 -4.93
N ILE A 38 -1.84 -5.39 -6.18
CA ILE A 38 -1.04 -6.01 -7.22
C ILE A 38 -0.46 -4.90 -8.10
N LEU A 39 0.86 -4.84 -8.19
CA LEU A 39 1.56 -4.03 -9.17
C LEU A 39 1.81 -4.88 -10.41
N GLU A 40 1.40 -4.37 -11.56
CA GLU A 40 1.73 -4.97 -12.85
C GLU A 40 3.04 -4.37 -13.36
N ARG A 41 3.84 -5.20 -14.03
CA ARG A 41 5.07 -4.74 -14.66
C ARG A 41 4.72 -3.61 -15.63
N PRO A 42 5.35 -2.43 -15.51
CA PRO A 42 5.02 -1.29 -16.36
C PRO A 42 5.31 -1.62 -17.82
N SER A 43 4.31 -1.42 -18.69
CA SER A 43 4.48 -1.45 -20.15
C SER A 43 4.95 -0.11 -20.70
N SER A 44 4.81 0.96 -19.92
CA SER A 44 5.25 2.32 -20.24
C SER A 44 5.49 3.14 -18.97
N ASN A 45 6.34 4.16 -19.07
CA ASN A 45 6.65 5.08 -17.96
C ASN A 45 5.63 6.22 -17.86
N HIS A 46 4.34 5.89 -17.67
CA HIS A 46 3.32 6.91 -17.44
C HIS A 46 3.31 7.36 -15.97
N PHE A 47 3.42 8.67 -15.77
CA PHE A 47 3.33 9.32 -14.48
C PHE A 47 1.97 10.00 -14.34
N GLU A 48 1.17 9.57 -13.37
CA GLU A 48 -0.02 10.33 -12.97
C GLU A 48 0.43 11.53 -12.13
N ASN A 49 -0.02 12.72 -12.54
CA ASN A 49 0.24 13.95 -11.81
C ASN A 49 -0.99 14.30 -10.97
N TYR A 50 -0.78 14.43 -9.67
CA TYR A 50 -1.74 15.02 -8.74
C TYR A 50 -1.72 16.54 -8.87
N GLU A 51 -2.84 17.20 -8.56
CA GLU A 51 -2.94 18.67 -8.57
C GLU A 51 -1.95 19.34 -7.59
N SER A 52 -1.61 18.66 -6.49
CA SER A 52 -0.70 19.17 -5.48
C SER A 52 0.72 18.66 -5.67
N TRP A 53 1.71 19.55 -5.51
CA TRP A 53 3.13 19.21 -5.64
C TRP A 53 3.62 18.16 -4.63
N LYS A 54 3.07 18.13 -3.41
CA LYS A 54 3.53 17.23 -2.34
C LYS A 54 3.36 15.75 -2.71
N PRO A 55 2.14 15.27 -3.09
CA PRO A 55 1.97 13.92 -3.61
C PRO A 55 2.87 13.60 -4.80
N ASN A 56 3.09 14.54 -5.72
CA ASN A 56 3.93 14.31 -6.91
C ASN A 56 5.38 14.00 -6.55
N ILE A 57 5.95 14.72 -5.57
CA ILE A 57 7.32 14.45 -5.10
C ILE A 57 7.41 13.05 -4.47
N ILE A 58 6.44 12.69 -3.63
CA ILE A 58 6.41 11.36 -2.99
C ILE A 58 6.29 10.27 -4.06
N MET A 59 5.38 10.44 -5.02
CA MET A 59 5.12 9.45 -6.06
C MET A 59 6.28 9.32 -7.04
N LYS A 60 6.98 10.42 -7.36
CA LYS A 60 8.20 10.37 -8.16
C LYS A 60 9.25 9.47 -7.48
N LEU A 61 9.50 9.68 -6.20
CA LEU A 61 10.44 8.85 -5.44
C LEU A 61 10.01 7.38 -5.41
N VAL A 62 8.73 7.11 -5.13
CA VAL A 62 8.18 5.74 -5.08
C VAL A 62 8.33 5.06 -6.45
N LYS A 63 8.06 5.76 -7.55
CA LYS A 63 8.17 5.21 -8.91
C LYS A 63 9.60 4.95 -9.34
N GLU A 64 10.54 5.83 -8.99
CA GLU A 64 11.96 5.60 -9.24
C GLU A 64 12.48 4.36 -8.48
N LEU A 65 12.01 4.15 -7.24
CA LEU A 65 12.32 2.94 -6.49
C LEU A 65 11.67 1.69 -7.11
N GLU A 66 10.39 1.80 -7.50
CA GLU A 66 9.65 0.72 -8.15
C GLU A 66 10.34 0.25 -9.43
N GLN A 67 10.82 1.17 -10.27
CA GLN A 67 11.54 0.82 -11.50
C GLN A 67 12.80 -0.01 -11.22
N LYS A 68 13.59 0.41 -10.21
CA LYS A 68 14.80 -0.35 -9.82
C LYS A 68 14.48 -1.75 -9.34
N VAL A 69 13.34 -1.95 -8.66
CA VAL A 69 12.88 -3.29 -8.28
C VAL A 69 12.56 -4.12 -9.51
N TRP A 70 11.85 -3.55 -10.49
CA TRP A 70 11.51 -4.24 -11.74
C TRP A 70 12.74 -4.63 -12.56
N ASP A 71 13.75 -3.77 -12.62
CA ASP A 71 15.00 -4.01 -13.36
C ASP A 71 15.77 -5.23 -12.82
N ILE A 72 15.63 -5.55 -11.53
CA ILE A 72 16.32 -6.68 -10.87
C ILE A 72 15.55 -7.99 -11.03
N LEU A 73 14.23 -7.95 -11.24
CA LEU A 73 13.39 -9.15 -11.25
C LEU A 73 13.29 -9.76 -12.66
N PRO A 74 13.80 -10.98 -12.89
CA PRO A 74 13.69 -11.62 -14.19
C PRO A 74 12.25 -12.10 -14.46
N ASN A 75 11.65 -11.65 -15.57
CA ASN A 75 10.37 -12.14 -16.12
C ASN A 75 9.11 -12.07 -15.23
N THR A 76 9.17 -11.49 -14.03
CA THR A 76 8.01 -11.29 -13.15
C THR A 76 7.03 -10.27 -13.72
N GLN A 77 5.80 -10.67 -14.03
CA GLN A 77 4.78 -9.78 -14.59
C GLN A 77 3.94 -9.05 -13.53
N LYS A 78 3.86 -9.60 -12.32
CA LYS A 78 3.02 -9.09 -11.24
C LYS A 78 3.73 -9.21 -9.90
N LEU A 79 3.56 -8.21 -9.04
CA LEU A 79 4.08 -8.18 -7.67
C LEU A 79 2.97 -7.88 -6.68
N ALA A 80 2.92 -8.64 -5.59
CA ALA A 80 2.15 -8.24 -4.42
C ALA A 80 2.91 -7.12 -3.68
N CYS A 81 2.22 -6.01 -3.42
CA CYS A 81 2.81 -4.82 -2.81
C CYS A 81 2.01 -4.37 -1.59
N GLY A 82 2.71 -4.06 -0.50
CA GLY A 82 2.10 -3.41 0.66
C GLY A 82 1.89 -1.93 0.39
N LEU A 83 0.62 -1.52 0.30
CA LEU A 83 0.25 -0.13 0.03
C LEU A 83 0.13 0.69 1.32
N LEU A 84 -0.44 0.08 2.36
CA LEU A 84 -0.64 0.73 3.65
C LEU A 84 -0.59 -0.31 4.77
N ILE A 85 0.17 -0.01 5.82
CA ILE A 85 0.03 -0.67 7.11
C ILE A 85 -0.23 0.43 8.12
N SER A 86 -1.30 0.29 8.88
CA SER A 86 -1.69 1.27 9.88
C SER A 86 -2.16 0.58 11.15
N VAL A 87 -1.72 1.09 12.30
CA VAL A 87 -2.12 0.65 13.63
C VAL A 87 -2.56 1.88 14.40
N HIS A 88 -3.75 1.81 14.99
CA HIS A 88 -4.28 2.88 15.82
C HIS A 88 -3.34 3.15 17.01
N GLN A 89 -3.10 4.44 17.32
CA GLN A 89 -2.07 4.89 18.26
C GLN A 89 -2.13 4.20 19.64
N ASN A 90 -3.35 3.95 20.16
CA ASN A 90 -3.59 3.31 21.45
C ASN A 90 -3.23 1.81 21.49
N TYR A 91 -2.96 1.21 20.32
CA TYR A 91 -2.66 -0.21 20.15
C TYR A 91 -1.24 -0.46 19.61
N THR A 92 -0.39 0.58 19.60
CA THR A 92 1.03 0.48 19.23
C THR A 92 1.84 -0.33 20.24
N ARG A 93 3.09 -0.72 19.88
CA ARG A 93 4.03 -1.49 20.72
C ARG A 93 3.55 -2.88 21.16
N ARG A 94 2.56 -3.44 20.46
CA ARG A 94 2.01 -4.79 20.70
C ARG A 94 2.35 -5.82 19.61
N GLY A 95 3.26 -5.48 18.71
CA GLY A 95 3.63 -6.33 17.56
C GLY A 95 2.53 -6.49 16.50
N ILE A 96 1.46 -5.68 16.53
CA ILE A 96 0.32 -5.82 15.60
C ILE A 96 0.75 -5.61 14.15
N ALA A 97 1.58 -4.60 13.88
CA ALA A 97 2.07 -4.35 12.52
C ALA A 97 2.92 -5.51 11.99
N GLN A 98 3.77 -6.09 12.84
CA GLN A 98 4.59 -7.26 12.48
C GLN A 98 3.70 -8.46 12.14
N LYS A 99 2.72 -8.77 13.00
CA LYS A 99 1.76 -9.86 12.77
C LYS A 99 0.90 -9.68 11.53
N LEU A 100 0.70 -8.44 11.10
CA LEU A 100 -0.01 -8.17 9.86
C LEU A 100 0.84 -8.48 8.62
N VAL A 101 2.16 -8.42 8.72
CA VAL A 101 3.10 -8.68 7.61
C VAL A 101 3.47 -10.16 7.49
N GLU A 102 3.53 -10.87 8.61
CA GLU A 102 3.69 -12.34 8.68
C GLU A 102 2.55 -13.09 7.98
#